data_AF-A0A948LZ34-F1
#
_entry.id   AF-A0A948LZ34-F1
#
_cell.length_a   1.000
_cell.length_b   1.000
_cell.length_c   1.000
_cell.angle_alpha   90.00
_cell.angle_beta   90.00
_cell.angle_gamma   90.00
#
_symmetry.space_group_name_H-M   'P 1'
#
loop_
_entity.id
_entity.type
_entity.pdbx_description
1 polymer ?
#
loop_
_entity_poly.entity_id
_entity_poly.type
_entity_poly.pdbx_seq_one_letter_code
_entity_poly.pdbx_strand_id
1 'polypeptide(L)' 'MNRIDVPIAQLSFTQKLDLMEMLWADMAGNEKELESPAWHGEILDEREAALNAGKVTVSSWQEAKERIKKNLA' A
#
# COMPACT_ATOMS: atom_id res chain seq x y z
N MET A 1 -10.60 21.99 -5.94
CA MET A 1 -9.88 20.87 -6.59
C MET A 1 -10.14 20.95 -8.08
N ASN A 2 -9.11 21.23 -8.87
CA ASN A 2 -9.20 21.15 -10.33
C ASN A 2 -9.17 19.68 -10.72
N ARG A 3 -10.15 19.22 -11.50
CA ARG A 3 -10.13 17.86 -12.04
C ARG A 3 -9.36 17.85 -13.35
N ILE A 4 -8.57 16.81 -13.56
CA ILE A 4 -7.93 16.52 -14.84
C ILE A 4 -8.75 15.42 -15.50
N ASP A 5 -9.28 15.71 -16.69
CA ASP A 5 -10.02 14.73 -17.49
C ASP A 5 -9.04 13.93 -18.34
N VAL A 6 -8.66 12.76 -17.84
CA VAL A 6 -7.87 11.77 -18.60
C VAL A 6 -8.85 10.78 -19.23
N PRO A 7 -8.77 10.48 -20.54
CA PRO A 7 -9.66 9.52 -21.21
C PRO A 7 -9.29 8.07 -20.87
N ILE A 8 -9.35 7.71 -19.58
CA ILE A 8 -8.94 6.39 -19.03
C ILE A 8 -9.63 5.24 -19.75
N ALA A 9 -10.88 5.42 -20.20
CA ALA A 9 -11.64 4.40 -20.93
C ALA A 9 -10.98 3.98 -22.25
N GLN A 10 -10.18 4.85 -22.88
CA GLN A 10 -9.49 4.58 -24.14
C GLN A 10 -8.16 3.83 -23.95
N LEU A 11 -7.66 3.74 -22.72
CA LEU A 11 -6.44 3.01 -22.41
C LEU A 11 -6.69 1.50 -22.38
N SER A 12 -5.77 0.74 -22.98
CA SER A 12 -5.68 -0.70 -22.74
C SER A 12 -5.43 -1.01 -21.26
N PHE A 13 -5.67 -2.25 -20.83
CA PHE A 13 -5.43 -2.66 -19.45
C PHE A 13 -3.98 -2.42 -19.03
N THR A 14 -3.00 -2.79 -19.87
CA THR A 14 -1.58 -2.56 -19.60
C THR A 14 -1.23 -1.08 -19.48
N GLN A 15 -1.80 -0.23 -20.33
CA GLN A 15 -1.58 1.23 -20.23
C GLN A 15 -2.19 1.83 -18.96
N LYS A 16 -3.29 1.26 -18.45
CA LYS A 16 -3.85 1.68 -17.15
C LYS A 16 -2.91 1.30 -16.01
N LEU A 17 -2.33 0.11 -16.04
CA LEU A 17 -1.36 -0.33 -15.03
C LEU A 17 -0.10 0.56 -15.07
N ASP A 18 0.45 0.80 -16.25
CA ASP A 18 1.61 1.68 -16.45
C ASP A 18 1.34 3.11 -15.95
N LEU A 19 0.15 3.66 -16.26
CA LEU A 19 -0.28 4.95 -15.72
C LEU A 19 -0.37 4.94 -14.19
N MET A 20 -0.94 3.88 -13.59
CA MET A 20 -1.00 3.75 -12.13
C MET A 20 0.40 3.69 -11.51
N GLU A 21 1.34 2.97 -12.12
CA GLU A 21 2.73 2.87 -11.65
C GLU A 21 3.46 4.22 -11.74
N MET A 22 3.31 4.95 -12.85
CA MET A 22 3.89 6.29 -12.99
C MET A 22 3.34 7.27 -11.95
N LEU A 23 2.01 7.28 -11.74
CA LEU A 23 1.38 8.13 -10.72
C LEU A 23 1.88 7.76 -9.31
N TRP A 24 1.97 6.46 -9.01
CA TRP A 24 2.47 6.01 -7.72
C TRP A 24 3.92 6.42 -7.48
N ALA A 25 4.79 6.26 -8.48
CA ALA A 25 6.20 6.62 -8.40
C ALA A 25 6.40 8.14 -8.18
N ASP A 26 5.59 8.97 -8.85
CA ASP A 26 5.61 10.43 -8.69
C ASP A 26 5.17 10.84 -7.27
N MET A 27 4.08 10.26 -6.76
CA MET A 27 3.57 10.56 -5.41
C MET A 27 4.47 10.04 -4.28
N ALA A 28 5.15 8.92 -4.48
CA ALA A 28 5.99 8.31 -3.43
C ALA A 28 7.16 9.19 -2.97
N GLY A 29 7.56 10.22 -3.73
CA GLY A 29 8.57 11.19 -3.31
C GLY A 29 8.05 12.30 -2.39
N ASN A 30 6.72 12.48 -2.33
CA ASN A 30 6.05 13.63 -1.71
C ASN A 30 5.15 13.21 -0.55
N GLU A 31 5.53 12.16 0.20
CA GLU A 31 4.74 11.58 1.29
C GLU A 31 4.29 12.58 2.36
N LYS A 32 5.00 13.72 2.49
CA LYS A 32 4.68 14.80 3.44
C LYS A 32 3.59 15.75 2.95
N GLU A 33 3.21 15.71 1.68
CA GLU A 33 2.13 16.55 1.15
C GLU A 33 0.74 16.06 1.60
N LEU A 34 0.65 14.80 2.04
CA LEU A 34 -0.57 14.21 2.57
C LEU A 34 -0.33 13.63 3.96
N GLU A 35 -0.70 14.40 4.98
CA GLU A 35 -0.67 13.93 6.37
C GLU A 35 -1.52 12.67 6.53
N SER A 36 -0.92 11.63 7.11
CA SER A 36 -1.66 10.42 7.47
C SER A 36 -2.70 10.76 8.54
N PRO A 37 -3.90 10.14 8.52
CA PRO A 37 -4.85 10.24 9.61
C PRO A 37 -4.20 9.88 10.95
N ALA A 38 -4.50 10.64 12.01
CA ALA A 38 -3.87 10.47 13.32
C ALA A 38 -3.95 9.02 13.86
N TRP A 39 -5.08 8.34 13.60
CA TRP A 39 -5.29 6.95 14.03
C TRP A 39 -4.31 5.95 13.39
N HIS A 40 -3.68 6.28 12.25
CA HIS A 40 -2.64 5.41 11.66
C HIS A 40 -1.48 5.20 12.62
N GLY A 41 -1.04 6.28 13.28
CA GLY A 41 0.05 6.23 14.27
C GLY A 41 -0.33 5.36 15.47
N GLU A 42 -1.54 5.56 16.01
CA GLU A 42 -2.04 4.78 17.16
C GLU A 42 -2.02 3.26 16.90
N ILE A 43 -2.42 2.83 15.71
CA ILE A 43 -2.41 1.42 15.31
C ILE A 43 -0.97 0.89 15.14
N LEU A 44 -0.05 1.71 14.62
CA LEU A 44 1.35 1.32 14.48
C LEU A 44 2.00 1.14 15.86
N ASP A 45 1.77 2.07 16.79
CA ASP A 45 2.27 2.03 18.15
C ASP A 45 1.75 0.79 18.89
N GLU A 46 0.45 0.48 18.76
CA GLU A 46 -0.15 -0.71 19.35
C GLU A 46 0.51 -2.00 18.81
N ARG A 47 0.72 -2.08 17.50
CA ARG A 47 1.35 -3.25 16.85
C ARG A 47 2.81 -3.40 17.23
N GLU A 48 3.56 -2.30 17.33
CA GLU A 48 4.95 -2.30 17.77
C GLU A 48 5.06 -2.76 19.23
N ALA A 49 4.20 -2.26 20.11
CA ALA A 49 4.16 -2.70 21.50
C ALA A 49 3.83 -4.20 21.62
N ALA A 50 2.89 -4.72 20.82
CA ALA A 50 2.56 -6.14 20.80
C ALA A 50 3.71 -7.00 20.26
N LEU A 51 4.46 -6.51 19.27
CA LEU A 51 5.68 -7.14 18.75
C LEU A 51 6.77 -7.23 19.82
N ASN A 52 7.07 -6.12 20.48
CA ASN A 52 8.09 -6.07 21.53
C ASN A 52 7.70 -6.92 22.75
N ALA A 53 6.39 -7.07 23.02
CA ALA A 53 5.87 -7.94 24.06
C ALA A 53 5.81 -9.44 23.67
N GLY A 54 6.20 -9.81 22.44
CA GLY A 54 6.12 -11.19 21.94
C GLY A 54 4.70 -11.72 21.74
N LYS A 55 3.73 -10.83 21.58
CA LYS A 55 2.29 -11.16 21.46
C LYS A 55 1.82 -11.34 20.01
N VAL A 56 2.70 -11.17 19.03
CA VAL A 56 2.40 -11.36 17.61
C VAL A 56 3.33 -12.39 16.99
N THR A 57 2.82 -13.10 15.99
CA THR A 57 3.62 -14.01 15.17
C THR A 57 4.15 -13.26 13.96
N VAL A 58 5.46 -13.31 13.77
CA VAL A 58 6.12 -12.81 12.56
C VAL A 58 6.41 -13.97 11.61
N SER A 59 6.39 -13.71 10.31
CA SER A 59 6.84 -14.65 9.30
C SER A 59 7.78 -13.93 8.34
N SER A 60 8.76 -14.66 7.79
CA SER A 60 9.56 -14.14 6.69
C SER A 60 8.66 -13.77 5.51
N TRP A 61 9.18 -12.88 4.64
CA TRP A 61 8.44 -12.49 3.45
C TRP A 61 8.13 -13.67 2.52
N GLN A 62 9.03 -14.65 2.47
CA GLN A 62 8.84 -15.85 1.67
C GLN A 62 7.71 -16.73 2.20
N GLU A 63 7.67 -16.99 3.51
CA GLU A 63 6.57 -17.73 4.15
C GLU A 63 5.23 -17.02 3.98
N ALA A 64 5.21 -15.68 4.10
CA ALA A 64 4.01 -14.89 3.86
C ALA A 64 3.50 -15.05 2.42
N LYS A 65 4.38 -14.96 1.42
CA LYS A 65 4.03 -15.18 0.00
C LYS A 65 3.47 -16.57 -0.25
N GLU A 66 4.10 -17.60 0.31
CA GLU A 66 3.63 -18.98 0.17
C GLU A 66 2.24 -19.17 0.79
N ARG A 67 2.01 -18.61 1.98
CA ARG A 67 0.70 -18.64 2.65
C ARG A 67 -0.38 -17.93 1.83
N ILE A 68 -0.09 -16.75 1.28
CA ILE A 68 -1.06 -16.02 0.43
C ILE A 68 -1.38 -16.82 -0.82
N LYS A 69 -0.37 -17.34 -1.53
CA LYS A 69 -0.56 -18.16 -2.74
C LYS A 69 -1.44 -19.38 -2.48
N LYS A 70 -1.28 -20.05 -1.33
CA LYS A 70 -2.10 -21.22 -0.94
C LYS A 70 -3.57 -20.87 -0.71
N ASN A 71 -3.88 -19.62 -0.34
CA ASN A 71 -5.24 -19.17 -0.02
C ASN A 71 -5.95 -18.46 -1.18
N LEU A 72 -5.32 -18.31 -2.35
CA LEU A 72 -5.89 -17.67 -3.54
C LEU A 72 -6.63 -18.68 -4.45
N ALA A 73 -7.33 -19.66 -3.87
CA ALA A 73 -8.15 -20.62 -4.62
C ALA A 73 -9.41 -19.97 -5.23
#